data_AF-A0A436R053-F1
#
_entry.id   AF-A0A436R053-F1
#
_cell.length_a   1.000
_cell.length_b   1.000
_cell.length_c   1.000
_cell.angle_alpha   90.00
_cell.angle_beta   90.00
_cell.angle_gamma   90.00
#
_symmetry.space_group_name_H-M   'P 1'
#
loop_
_entity.id
_entity.type
_entity.pdbx_description
1 polymer ?
#
loop_
_entity_poly.entity_id
_entity_poly.type
_entity_poly.pdbx_seq_one_letter_code
_entity_poly.pdbx_strand_id
1 'polypeptide(L)'
;MDEFEASHLLPRLYERDIDVLLQEELIFNDGVRRLFSTALKLHETFHVLACRLSVVDASGETDVLATISLGSRKGVLLIENKIDASFQSRQPERYRERTANLVASGESCEIAFCALVAPKNYIREEHADFARFDAIVSYEDLAAAIAAQEEPRSRHRATLLRRAVDQARHSYVLVEAPAVTSLWQRIYQIASSEYAMPPQATAVRTTSSRCGHDQRRRCRSSDMA
;
A
#
# COMPACT_ATOMS: atom_id res chain seq x y z
N MET A 1 -18.34 -13.58 -24.15
CA MET A 1 -17.84 -12.25 -23.76
C MET A 1 -17.40 -11.61 -25.06
N ASP A 2 -18.07 -10.56 -25.47
CA ASP A 2 -17.98 -10.00 -26.82
C ASP A 2 -16.57 -9.43 -27.07
N GLU A 3 -15.95 -9.76 -28.20
CA GLU A 3 -14.55 -9.48 -28.52
C GLU A 3 -14.28 -7.96 -28.60
N PHE A 4 -15.34 -7.17 -28.79
CA PHE A 4 -15.31 -5.70 -28.78
C PHE A 4 -15.26 -5.06 -27.39
N GLU A 5 -15.78 -5.69 -26.33
CA GLU A 5 -15.69 -5.10 -24.97
C GLU A 5 -14.25 -5.14 -24.42
N ALA A 6 -13.42 -6.06 -24.91
CA ALA A 6 -12.02 -6.17 -24.51
C ALA A 6 -11.15 -5.02 -25.06
N SER A 7 -11.57 -4.33 -26.14
CA SER A 7 -10.72 -3.33 -26.82
C SER A 7 -10.58 -2.00 -26.07
N HIS A 8 -11.36 -1.78 -25.00
CA HIS A 8 -11.34 -0.56 -24.20
C HIS A 8 -10.58 -0.70 -22.88
N LEU A 9 -10.10 -1.91 -22.54
CA LEU A 9 -9.35 -2.13 -21.30
C LEU A 9 -7.85 -1.92 -21.51
N LEU A 10 -7.22 -1.26 -20.53
CA LEU A 10 -5.77 -1.08 -20.54
C LEU A 10 -5.07 -2.45 -20.50
N PRO A 11 -4.10 -2.73 -21.39
CA PRO A 11 -3.46 -4.04 -21.47
C PRO A 11 -2.67 -4.38 -20.20
N ARG A 12 -2.14 -3.38 -19.51
CA ARG A 12 -1.52 -3.48 -18.19
C ARG A 12 -1.96 -2.30 -17.35
N LEU A 13 -2.21 -2.53 -16.07
CA LEU A 13 -2.51 -1.47 -15.10
C LEU A 13 -1.30 -1.26 -14.20
N TYR A 14 -0.91 0.00 -14.06
CA TYR A 14 0.08 0.43 -13.08
C TYR A 14 -0.62 1.02 -11.86
N GLU A 15 0.08 1.09 -10.72
CA GLU A 15 -0.44 1.73 -9.50
C GLU A 15 -0.96 3.14 -9.80
N ARG A 16 -0.24 3.90 -10.64
CA ARG A 16 -0.64 5.23 -11.12
C ARG A 16 -2.03 5.29 -11.77
N ASP A 17 -2.39 4.28 -12.55
CA ASP A 17 -3.70 4.24 -13.22
C ASP A 17 -4.82 4.08 -12.18
N ILE A 18 -4.55 3.31 -11.13
CA ILE A 18 -5.46 3.10 -10.01
C ILE A 18 -5.51 4.34 -9.11
N ASP A 19 -4.41 5.07 -8.91
CA ASP A 19 -4.41 6.31 -8.13
C ASP A 19 -5.34 7.37 -8.74
N VAL A 20 -5.28 7.53 -10.07
CA VAL A 20 -6.15 8.46 -10.80
C VAL A 20 -7.62 8.04 -10.67
N LEU A 21 -7.88 6.74 -10.82
CA LEU A 21 -9.22 6.18 -10.62
C LEU A 21 -9.72 6.42 -9.20
N LEU A 22 -8.89 6.16 -8.19
CA LEU A 22 -9.20 6.37 -6.77
C LEU A 22 -9.52 7.83 -6.47
N GLN A 23 -8.71 8.77 -6.96
CA GLN A 23 -8.98 10.20 -6.81
C GLN A 23 -10.36 10.55 -7.34
N GLU A 24 -10.69 10.10 -8.56
CA GLU A 24 -11.96 10.44 -9.18
C GLU A 24 -13.14 9.83 -8.43
N GLU A 25 -13.05 8.57 -8.02
CA GLU A 25 -14.09 7.89 -7.26
C GLU A 25 -14.28 8.47 -5.86
N LEU A 26 -13.21 8.89 -5.19
CA LEU A 26 -13.33 9.59 -3.90
C LEU A 26 -14.08 10.92 -4.03
N ILE A 27 -13.87 11.65 -5.13
CA ILE A 27 -14.51 12.95 -5.37
C ILE A 27 -15.98 12.78 -5.77
N PHE A 28 -16.30 11.79 -6.61
CA PHE A 28 -17.62 11.73 -7.27
C PHE A 28 -18.51 10.55 -6.84
N ASN A 29 -17.99 9.54 -6.14
CA ASN A 29 -18.75 8.35 -5.80
C ASN A 29 -19.04 8.23 -4.30
N ASP A 30 -20.29 8.47 -3.92
CA ASP A 30 -20.76 8.32 -2.53
C ASP A 30 -20.61 6.90 -1.99
N GLY A 31 -20.75 5.88 -2.83
CA GLY A 31 -20.56 4.48 -2.44
C GLY A 31 -19.12 4.22 -1.99
N VAL A 32 -18.16 4.80 -2.71
CA VAL A 32 -16.74 4.72 -2.36
C VAL A 32 -16.44 5.51 -1.09
N ARG A 33 -16.96 6.73 -0.93
CA ARG A 33 -16.77 7.48 0.32
C ARG A 33 -17.37 6.76 1.53
N ARG A 34 -18.55 6.14 1.38
CA ARG A 34 -19.16 5.31 2.44
C ARG A 34 -18.33 4.08 2.76
N LEU A 35 -17.75 3.42 1.76
CA LEU A 35 -16.84 2.28 1.95
C LEU A 35 -15.64 2.68 2.82
N PHE A 36 -14.96 3.77 2.48
CA PHE A 36 -13.84 4.27 3.29
C PHE A 36 -14.27 4.71 4.69
N SER A 37 -15.39 5.43 4.80
CA SER A 37 -15.90 5.88 6.11
C SER A 37 -16.23 4.70 7.03
N THR A 38 -16.80 3.62 6.47
CA THR A 38 -17.07 2.38 7.20
C THR A 38 -15.79 1.68 7.61
N ALA A 39 -14.81 1.57 6.70
CA ALA A 39 -13.50 0.96 7.00
C ALA A 39 -12.75 1.71 8.12
N LEU A 40 -12.86 3.04 8.13
CA LEU A 40 -12.32 3.93 9.16
C LEU A 40 -13.17 4.00 10.44
N LYS A 41 -14.29 3.26 10.50
CA LYS A 41 -15.23 3.22 11.63
C LYS A 41 -15.80 4.60 12.00
N LEU A 42 -16.04 5.45 10.99
CA LEU A 42 -16.64 6.76 11.16
C LEU A 42 -18.16 6.64 11.26
N HIS A 43 -18.78 7.51 12.06
CA HIS A 43 -20.24 7.55 12.25
C HIS A 43 -20.99 8.24 11.10
N GLU A 44 -20.28 9.03 10.28
CA GLU A 44 -20.82 9.75 9.13
C GLU A 44 -19.88 9.62 7.93
N THR A 45 -20.38 9.92 6.74
CA THR A 45 -19.57 9.92 5.52
C THR A 45 -18.82 11.23 5.40
N PHE A 46 -17.50 11.18 5.21
CA PHE A 46 -16.72 12.40 4.99
C PHE A 46 -17.02 13.03 3.62
N HIS A 47 -16.77 14.33 3.50
CA HIS A 47 -16.72 15.02 2.21
C HIS A 47 -15.28 15.24 1.78
N VAL A 48 -15.00 15.15 0.47
CA VAL A 48 -13.69 15.46 -0.10
C VAL A 48 -13.68 16.92 -0.51
N LEU A 49 -12.77 17.70 0.08
CA LEU A 49 -12.57 19.12 -0.23
C LEU A 49 -11.52 19.32 -1.31
N ALA A 50 -10.50 18.47 -1.31
CA ALA A 50 -9.44 18.44 -2.32
C ALA A 50 -8.83 17.03 -2.36
N CYS A 51 -8.27 16.63 -3.50
CA CYS A 51 -7.57 15.37 -3.62
C CYS A 51 -6.37 15.53 -4.55
N ARG A 52 -5.21 15.06 -4.11
CA ARG A 52 -3.91 15.21 -4.80
C ARG A 52 -3.25 13.84 -4.92
N LEU A 53 -2.42 13.70 -5.94
CA LEU A 53 -1.72 12.45 -6.27
C LEU A 53 -0.20 12.63 -6.06
N SER A 54 0.51 11.56 -5.71
CA SER A 54 1.98 11.53 -5.61
C SER A 54 2.56 12.66 -4.76
N VAL A 55 2.05 12.83 -3.53
CA VAL A 55 2.44 13.93 -2.65
C VAL A 55 3.69 13.57 -1.85
N VAL A 56 4.82 14.16 -2.24
CA VAL A 56 6.13 13.95 -1.60
C VAL A 56 6.38 15.00 -0.51
N ASP A 57 6.84 14.55 0.66
CA ASP A 57 7.46 15.40 1.68
C ASP A 57 8.67 14.72 2.34
N ALA A 58 9.22 15.34 3.39
CA ALA A 58 10.38 14.84 4.14
C ALA A 58 10.17 13.43 4.72
N SER A 59 8.92 13.03 4.92
CA SER A 59 8.51 11.72 5.43
C SER A 59 8.05 10.77 4.34
N GLY A 60 8.05 11.14 3.05
CA GLY A 60 7.82 10.22 1.91
C GLY A 60 6.77 10.63 0.90
N GLU A 61 6.54 9.75 -0.05
CA GLU A 61 5.46 9.88 -1.02
C GLU A 61 4.19 9.25 -0.45
N THR A 62 3.05 9.87 -0.74
CA THR A 62 1.72 9.29 -0.55
C THR A 62 1.01 9.29 -1.90
N ASP A 63 0.50 8.12 -2.28
CA ASP A 63 -0.07 7.87 -3.61
C ASP A 63 -1.31 8.77 -3.84
N VAL A 64 -2.22 8.83 -2.85
CA VAL A 64 -3.38 9.74 -2.87
C VAL A 64 -3.55 10.44 -1.53
N LEU A 65 -3.59 11.77 -1.55
CA LEU A 65 -3.86 12.63 -0.39
C LEU A 65 -5.16 13.39 -0.58
N ALA A 66 -6.19 13.04 0.19
CA ALA A 66 -7.47 13.76 0.22
C ALA A 66 -7.55 14.68 1.44
N THR A 67 -7.85 15.96 1.22
CA THR A 67 -8.35 16.85 2.27
C THR A 67 -9.83 16.56 2.44
N ILE A 68 -10.26 16.27 3.66
CA ILE A 68 -11.63 15.87 3.97
C ILE A 68 -12.26 16.77 5.04
N SER A 69 -13.59 16.77 5.10
CA SER A 69 -14.35 17.28 6.23
C SER A 69 -15.29 16.22 6.79
N LEU A 70 -15.35 16.16 8.12
CA LEU A 70 -16.26 15.32 8.89
C LEU A 70 -17.07 16.24 9.82
N GLY A 71 -18.33 16.52 9.47
CA GLY A 71 -19.07 17.62 10.07
C GLY A 71 -18.31 18.96 9.96
N SER A 72 -18.04 19.59 11.10
CA SER A 72 -17.26 20.84 11.17
C SER A 72 -15.75 20.66 11.17
N ARG A 73 -15.25 19.43 11.32
CA ARG A 73 -13.83 19.13 11.50
C ARG A 73 -13.18 18.95 10.14
N LYS A 74 -12.03 19.60 9.93
CA LYS A 74 -11.21 19.39 8.74
C LYS A 74 -10.08 18.40 9.00
N GLY A 75 -9.70 17.65 7.99
CA GLY A 75 -8.63 16.69 8.12
C GLY A 75 -8.09 16.19 6.79
N VAL A 76 -7.32 15.11 6.87
CA VAL A 76 -6.73 14.46 5.70
C VAL A 76 -6.89 12.94 5.75
N LEU A 77 -6.99 12.34 4.58
CA LEU A 77 -6.92 10.91 4.35
C LEU A 77 -5.74 10.65 3.41
N LEU A 78 -4.73 9.96 3.94
CA LEU A 78 -3.58 9.48 3.20
C LEU A 78 -3.89 8.07 2.74
N ILE A 79 -3.74 7.80 1.45
CA ILE A 79 -4.01 6.49 0.87
C ILE A 79 -2.75 6.02 0.18
N GLU A 80 -2.37 4.81 0.55
CA GLU A 80 -1.29 4.05 -0.06
C GLU A 80 -1.91 2.96 -0.90
N ASN A 81 -1.47 2.87 -2.15
CA ASN A 81 -2.02 1.98 -3.14
C ASN A 81 -0.98 0.94 -3.54
N LYS A 82 -1.34 -0.34 -3.47
CA LYS A 82 -0.44 -1.45 -3.79
C LYS A 82 -1.12 -2.48 -4.67
N ILE A 83 -0.51 -2.80 -5.81
CA ILE A 83 -0.95 -3.94 -6.64
C ILE A 83 -0.22 -5.21 -6.21
N ASP A 84 1.10 -5.21 -6.26
CA ASP A 84 1.96 -6.38 -5.98
C ASP A 84 3.31 -6.03 -5.32
N ALA A 85 3.63 -4.75 -5.14
CA ALA A 85 4.90 -4.31 -4.59
C ALA A 85 4.99 -4.56 -3.08
N SER A 86 6.10 -5.11 -2.59
CA SER A 86 6.38 -5.21 -1.16
C SER A 86 6.54 -3.83 -0.50
N PHE A 87 6.24 -3.72 0.80
CA PHE A 87 6.51 -2.49 1.55
C PHE A 87 7.99 -2.14 1.57
N GLN A 88 8.29 -0.85 1.50
CA GLN A 88 9.63 -0.36 1.83
C GLN A 88 9.83 -0.40 3.35
N SER A 89 11.07 -0.63 3.79
CA SER A 89 11.41 -0.63 5.21
C SER A 89 11.01 0.69 5.88
N ARG A 90 10.36 0.62 7.05
CA ARG A 90 9.90 1.77 7.87
C ARG A 90 8.78 2.63 7.30
N GLN A 91 8.16 2.20 6.20
CA GLN A 91 7.04 2.91 5.60
C GLN A 91 5.89 3.19 6.58
N PRO A 92 5.53 2.27 7.51
CA PRO A 92 4.45 2.50 8.47
C PRO A 92 4.76 3.50 9.59
N GLU A 93 6.01 3.53 10.08
CA GLU A 93 6.45 4.49 11.11
C GLU A 93 6.38 5.92 10.56
N ARG A 94 6.75 6.10 9.29
CA ARG A 94 6.68 7.38 8.58
C ARG A 94 5.25 7.90 8.49
N TYR A 95 4.25 7.02 8.33
CA TYR A 95 2.85 7.44 8.32
C TYR A 95 2.42 8.03 9.65
N ARG A 96 2.78 7.43 10.79
CA ARG A 96 2.43 8.00 12.11
C ARG A 96 3.08 9.35 12.34
N GLU A 97 4.36 9.48 11.98
CA GLU A 97 5.07 10.75 12.05
C GLU A 97 4.42 11.81 11.16
N ARG A 98 3.99 11.44 9.95
CA ARG A 98 3.34 12.35 9.00
C ARG A 98 1.96 12.81 9.48
N THR A 99 1.13 11.87 9.91
CA THR A 99 -0.20 12.14 10.48
C THR A 99 -0.08 13.06 11.71
N ALA A 100 0.91 12.82 12.57
CA ALA A 100 1.21 13.67 13.71
C ALA A 100 1.71 15.07 13.30
N ASN A 101 2.60 15.16 12.31
CA ASN A 101 3.13 16.43 11.82
C ASN A 101 2.06 17.28 11.12
N LEU A 102 1.14 16.67 10.37
CA LEU A 102 0.03 17.37 9.71
C LEU A 102 -0.96 17.95 10.73
N VAL A 103 -1.19 17.26 11.85
CA VAL A 103 -1.99 17.79 12.96
C VAL A 103 -1.21 18.84 13.76
N ALA A 104 0.08 18.61 14.05
CA ALA A 104 0.91 19.49 14.87
C ALA A 104 1.33 20.79 14.19
N SER A 105 1.48 20.80 12.87
CA SER A 105 1.78 22.00 12.06
C SER A 105 0.63 23.00 12.01
N GLY A 106 -0.56 22.62 12.46
CA GLY A 106 -1.55 23.51 13.05
C GLY A 106 -1.93 24.75 12.26
N GLU A 107 -2.98 24.63 11.44
CA GLU A 107 -3.99 25.71 11.28
C GLU A 107 -5.31 25.22 10.66
N SER A 108 -5.40 24.00 10.10
CA SER A 108 -6.63 23.51 9.43
C SER A 108 -6.83 21.98 9.41
N CYS A 109 -6.07 21.20 10.19
CA CYS A 109 -6.13 19.74 10.18
C CYS A 109 -6.27 19.19 11.60
N GLU A 110 -7.48 18.73 11.94
CA GLU A 110 -7.84 18.21 13.28
C GLU A 110 -7.86 16.68 13.34
N ILE A 111 -7.99 16.04 12.18
CA ILE A 111 -7.99 14.59 12.02
C ILE A 111 -7.11 14.20 10.84
N ALA A 112 -6.44 13.07 10.97
CA ALA A 112 -5.68 12.51 9.89
C ALA A 112 -5.78 10.98 9.97
N PHE A 113 -6.02 10.35 8.83
CA PHE A 113 -6.16 8.90 8.67
C PHE A 113 -5.21 8.39 7.60
N CYS A 114 -4.74 7.16 7.76
CA CYS A 114 -3.96 6.44 6.77
C CYS A 114 -4.68 5.15 6.38
N ALA A 115 -4.92 4.97 5.08
CA ALA A 115 -5.57 3.78 4.55
C ALA A 115 -4.68 3.07 3.53
N LEU A 116 -4.69 1.74 3.57
CA LEU A 116 -4.12 0.91 2.51
C LEU A 116 -5.21 0.50 1.53
N VAL A 117 -4.94 0.63 0.24
CA VAL A 117 -5.76 0.09 -0.83
C VAL A 117 -4.95 -0.93 -1.61
N ALA A 118 -5.40 -2.18 -1.61
CA ALA A 118 -4.70 -3.28 -2.27
C ALA A 118 -5.64 -4.45 -2.62
N PRO A 119 -5.26 -5.37 -3.51
CA PRO A 119 -5.99 -6.61 -3.72
C PRO A 119 -6.16 -7.43 -2.42
N LYS A 120 -7.28 -8.16 -2.25
CA LYS A 120 -7.48 -9.00 -1.05
C LYS A 120 -6.36 -10.01 -0.85
N ASN A 121 -5.81 -10.58 -1.92
CA ASN A 121 -4.71 -11.53 -1.84
C ASN A 121 -3.39 -10.91 -1.34
N TYR A 122 -3.19 -9.61 -1.56
CA TYR A 122 -2.04 -8.88 -0.98
C TYR A 122 -2.13 -8.82 0.55
N ILE A 123 -3.34 -8.69 1.08
CA ILE A 123 -3.62 -8.50 2.51
C ILE A 123 -3.62 -9.84 3.29
N ARG A 124 -3.47 -10.99 2.61
CA ARG A 124 -3.62 -12.32 3.23
C ARG A 124 -2.47 -12.75 4.13
N GLU A 125 -1.28 -12.20 3.93
CA GLU A 125 -0.15 -12.48 4.82
C GLU A 125 -0.26 -11.51 5.99
N GLU A 126 -0.39 -11.98 7.23
CA GLU A 126 -0.44 -11.11 8.41
C GLU A 126 0.91 -10.37 8.57
N HIS A 127 1.06 -9.28 7.81
CA HIS A 127 2.22 -8.41 7.92
C HIS A 127 1.96 -7.46 9.08
N ALA A 128 2.90 -7.39 10.03
CA ALA A 128 2.77 -6.53 11.22
C ALA A 128 2.49 -5.06 10.87
N ASP A 129 2.90 -4.65 9.68
CA ASP A 129 2.73 -3.30 9.15
C ASP A 129 1.27 -2.98 8.79
N PHE A 130 0.43 -3.97 8.49
CA PHE A 130 -1.00 -3.74 8.20
C PHE A 130 -1.75 -3.16 9.40
N ALA A 131 -1.37 -3.53 10.62
CA ALA A 131 -1.95 -2.99 11.85
C ALA A 131 -1.63 -1.50 12.09
N ARG A 132 -0.83 -0.88 11.22
CA ARG A 132 -0.44 0.53 11.32
C ARG A 132 -1.35 1.45 10.50
N PHE A 133 -2.14 0.90 9.58
CA PHE A 133 -3.16 1.65 8.85
C PHE A 133 -4.45 1.73 9.67
N ASP A 134 -5.12 2.88 9.61
CA ASP A 134 -6.42 3.10 10.25
C ASP A 134 -7.53 2.34 9.51
N ALA A 135 -7.35 2.09 8.22
CA ALA A 135 -8.24 1.30 7.39
C ALA A 135 -7.50 0.52 6.31
N ILE A 136 -8.11 -0.58 5.88
CA ILE A 136 -7.70 -1.33 4.69
C ILE A 136 -8.93 -1.49 3.81
N VAL A 137 -8.85 -1.09 2.55
CA VAL A 137 -9.92 -1.19 1.56
C VAL A 137 -9.41 -2.01 0.39
N SER A 138 -10.12 -3.10 0.05
CA SER A 138 -9.66 -3.94 -1.05
C SER A 138 -10.08 -3.41 -2.42
N TYR A 139 -9.33 -3.74 -3.47
CA TYR A 139 -9.76 -3.48 -4.85
C TYR A 139 -11.09 -4.14 -5.18
N GLU A 140 -11.34 -5.33 -4.63
CA GLU A 140 -12.59 -6.07 -4.83
C GLU A 140 -13.79 -5.34 -4.22
N ASP A 141 -13.66 -4.84 -3.00
CA ASP A 141 -14.74 -4.08 -2.33
C ASP A 141 -14.95 -2.73 -3.00
N LEU A 142 -13.86 -2.08 -3.44
CA LEU A 142 -13.92 -0.85 -4.22
C LEU A 142 -14.63 -1.07 -5.57
N ALA A 143 -14.29 -2.13 -6.29
CA ALA A 143 -14.94 -2.49 -7.55
C ALA A 143 -16.44 -2.77 -7.35
N ALA A 144 -16.82 -3.41 -6.25
CA ALA A 144 -18.22 -3.65 -5.90
C ALA A 144 -18.96 -2.33 -5.60
N ALA A 145 -18.35 -1.44 -4.80
CA ALA A 145 -18.92 -0.13 -4.48
C ALA A 145 -19.11 0.75 -5.72
N ILE A 146 -18.17 0.72 -6.66
CA ILE A 146 -18.27 1.46 -7.93
C ILE A 146 -19.38 0.85 -8.80
N ALA A 147 -19.38 -0.47 -9.00
CA ALA A 147 -20.36 -1.14 -9.86
C ALA A 147 -21.82 -0.98 -9.39
N ALA A 148 -22.04 -0.71 -8.09
CA ALA A 148 -23.36 -0.49 -7.52
C ALA A 148 -24.08 0.77 -8.04
N GLN A 149 -23.40 1.67 -8.75
CA GLN A 149 -24.05 2.80 -9.44
C GLN A 149 -24.80 2.37 -10.71
N GLU A 150 -24.55 1.16 -11.22
CA GLU A 150 -25.22 0.58 -12.39
C GLU A 150 -25.12 1.39 -13.71
N GLU A 151 -24.19 2.32 -13.80
CA GLU A 151 -23.91 3.10 -15.01
C GLU A 151 -22.84 2.42 -15.89
N PRO A 152 -22.86 2.60 -17.23
CA PRO A 152 -21.83 2.07 -18.12
C PRO A 152 -20.40 2.44 -17.69
N ARG A 153 -20.19 3.69 -17.28
CA ARG A 153 -18.89 4.20 -16.79
C ARG A 153 -18.45 3.48 -15.51
N SER A 154 -19.36 3.32 -14.55
CA SER A 154 -19.09 2.63 -13.29
C SER A 154 -18.72 1.15 -13.51
N ARG A 155 -19.40 0.46 -14.43
CA ARG A 155 -19.07 -0.92 -14.81
C ARG A 155 -17.67 -1.03 -15.39
N HIS A 156 -17.32 -0.15 -16.33
CA HIS A 156 -16.00 -0.12 -16.94
C HIS A 156 -14.89 0.07 -15.89
N ARG A 157 -15.06 1.04 -14.98
CA ARG A 157 -14.12 1.31 -13.89
C ARG A 157 -13.95 0.15 -12.92
N ALA A 158 -15.06 -0.46 -12.51
CA ALA A 158 -15.02 -1.66 -11.70
C ALA A 158 -14.26 -2.80 -12.42
N THR A 159 -14.38 -2.92 -13.74
CA THR A 159 -13.63 -3.89 -14.54
C THR A 159 -12.13 -3.59 -14.56
N LEU A 160 -11.70 -2.32 -14.57
CA LEU A 160 -10.28 -1.96 -14.43
C LEU A 160 -9.72 -2.46 -13.09
N LEU A 161 -10.41 -2.24 -11.96
CA LEU A 161 -9.97 -2.75 -10.66
C LEU A 161 -9.91 -4.29 -10.61
N ARG A 162 -10.90 -4.98 -11.18
CA ARG A 162 -10.88 -6.45 -11.28
C ARG A 162 -9.69 -6.93 -12.11
N ARG A 163 -9.36 -6.23 -13.19
CA ARG A 163 -8.16 -6.52 -13.99
C ARG A 163 -6.87 -6.31 -13.19
N ALA A 164 -6.79 -5.29 -12.35
CA ALA A 164 -5.63 -5.10 -11.46
C ALA A 164 -5.50 -6.25 -10.44
N VAL A 165 -6.60 -6.74 -9.89
CA VAL A 165 -6.62 -7.95 -9.05
C VAL A 165 -6.12 -9.17 -9.82
N ASP A 166 -6.58 -9.37 -11.05
CA ASP A 166 -6.09 -10.46 -11.89
C ASP A 166 -4.60 -10.30 -12.19
N GLN A 167 -4.12 -9.10 -12.52
CA GLN A 167 -2.71 -8.84 -12.74
C GLN A 167 -1.87 -9.20 -11.51
N ALA A 168 -2.29 -8.79 -10.30
CA ALA A 168 -1.61 -9.10 -9.04
C ALA A 168 -1.48 -10.61 -8.79
N ARG A 169 -2.38 -11.43 -9.33
CA ARG A 169 -2.28 -12.91 -9.24
C ARG A 169 -1.21 -13.48 -10.17
N HIS A 170 -0.89 -12.78 -11.26
CA HIS A 170 0.04 -13.23 -12.29
C HIS A 170 1.42 -12.56 -12.21
N SER A 171 1.62 -11.62 -11.29
CA SER A 171 2.86 -10.85 -11.09
C SER A 171 4.10 -11.69 -10.77
N TYR A 172 3.95 -12.97 -10.47
CA TYR A 172 5.08 -13.88 -10.24
C TYR A 172 5.57 -14.54 -11.53
N VAL A 173 5.98 -13.72 -12.51
CA VAL A 173 6.91 -14.18 -13.54
C VAL A 173 8.10 -13.23 -13.54
N LEU A 174 9.11 -13.60 -12.76
CA LEU A 174 10.40 -12.93 -12.75
C LEU A 174 11.08 -13.22 -14.11
N VAL A 175 10.75 -12.45 -15.13
CA VAL A 175 11.47 -12.48 -16.40
C VAL A 175 12.70 -11.64 -16.20
N GLU A 176 13.84 -12.29 -15.90
CA GLU A 176 15.13 -11.59 -15.94
C GLU A 176 15.29 -10.94 -17.31
N ALA A 177 15.46 -9.62 -17.33
CA ALA A 177 15.86 -8.88 -18.51
C ALA A 177 17.35 -8.59 -18.37
N PRO A 178 18.26 -9.40 -18.99
CA PRO A 178 19.70 -9.28 -18.78
C PRO A 178 20.22 -7.87 -19.07
N ALA A 179 19.62 -7.19 -20.05
CA ALA A 179 19.95 -5.80 -20.38
C ALA A 179 19.67 -4.83 -19.23
N VAL A 180 18.50 -4.91 -18.59
CA VAL A 180 18.11 -4.05 -17.46
C VAL A 180 18.97 -4.36 -16.24
N THR A 181 19.18 -5.63 -15.92
CA THR A 181 20.09 -6.05 -14.85
C THR A 181 21.50 -5.53 -15.09
N SER A 182 22.01 -5.64 -16.32
CA SER A 182 23.35 -5.15 -16.68
C SER A 182 23.47 -3.63 -16.60
N LEU A 183 22.40 -2.89 -16.92
CA LEU A 183 22.35 -1.43 -16.80
C LEU A 183 22.45 -1.02 -15.33
N TRP A 184 21.63 -1.61 -14.46
CA TRP A 184 21.69 -1.33 -13.02
C TRP A 184 23.03 -1.72 -12.38
N GLN A 185 23.63 -2.83 -12.81
CA GLN A 185 24.99 -3.22 -12.39
C GLN A 185 26.04 -2.17 -12.79
N ARG A 186 25.96 -1.62 -14.01
CA ARG A 186 26.87 -0.57 -14.48
C ARG A 186 26.66 0.74 -13.73
N ILE A 187 25.41 1.15 -13.51
CA ILE A 187 25.07 2.33 -12.72
C ILE A 187 25.63 2.18 -11.30
N TYR A 188 25.43 1.02 -10.68
CA TYR A 188 25.97 0.73 -9.35
C TYR A 188 27.50 0.78 -9.33
N GLN A 189 28.17 0.18 -10.33
CA GLN A 189 29.63 0.22 -10.45
C GLN A 189 30.14 1.65 -10.51
N ILE A 190 29.60 2.49 -11.40
CA ILE A 190 29.97 3.91 -11.53
C ILE A 190 29.73 4.64 -10.21
N ALA A 191 28.54 4.49 -9.63
CA ALA A 191 28.19 5.15 -8.37
C ALA A 191 29.13 4.74 -7.22
N SER A 192 29.48 3.45 -7.13
CA SER A 192 30.38 2.93 -6.10
C SER A 192 31.86 3.29 -6.31
N SER A 193 32.27 3.59 -7.55
CA SER A 193 33.63 4.07 -7.85
C SER A 193 33.80 5.57 -7.64
N GLU A 194 32.75 6.35 -7.89
CA GLU A 194 32.81 7.82 -7.83
C GLU A 194 32.36 8.39 -6.49
N TYR A 195 31.55 7.66 -5.73
CA TYR A 195 30.98 8.13 -4.47
C TYR A 195 31.19 7.11 -3.35
N ALA A 196 31.47 7.61 -2.14
CA ALA A 196 31.50 6.78 -0.94
C ALA A 196 30.07 6.34 -0.59
N MET A 197 29.65 5.20 -1.13
CA MET A 197 28.35 4.62 -0.86
C MET A 197 28.31 4.04 0.57
N PRO A 198 27.20 4.19 1.32
CA PRO A 198 27.05 3.50 2.59
C PRO A 198 27.07 1.97 2.37
N PRO A 199 27.58 1.19 3.33
CA PRO A 199 27.66 -0.26 3.21
C PRO A 199 26.25 -0.84 2.98
N GLN A 200 26.12 -1.69 1.95
CA GLN A 200 24.88 -2.41 1.71
C GLN A 200 24.58 -3.32 2.91
N ALA A 201 23.32 -3.36 3.35
CA ALA A 201 22.87 -4.38 4.29
C ALA A 201 23.05 -5.74 3.60
N THR A 202 24.05 -6.50 4.01
CA THR A 202 24.23 -7.88 3.58
C THR A 202 23.01 -8.67 4.05
N ALA A 203 22.29 -9.24 3.09
CA ALA A 203 21.25 -10.22 3.40
C ALA A 203 21.89 -11.34 4.23
N VAL A 204 21.56 -11.39 5.52
CA VAL A 204 21.96 -12.47 6.41
C VAL A 204 21.31 -13.73 5.85
N ARG A 205 22.09 -14.56 5.16
CA ARG A 205 21.72 -15.93 4.86
C ARG A 205 21.67 -16.67 6.20
N THR A 206 20.49 -16.73 6.81
CA THR A 206 20.22 -17.64 7.91
C THR A 206 20.22 -19.06 7.35
N THR A 207 21.40 -19.69 7.34
CA THR A 207 21.48 -21.15 7.23
C THR A 207 20.91 -21.74 8.51
N SER A 208 19.65 -22.19 8.46
CA SER A 208 19.05 -22.99 9.52
C SER A 208 19.72 -24.37 9.54
N SER A 209 20.79 -24.53 10.32
CA SER A 209 21.29 -25.85 10.69
C SER A 209 20.84 -26.19 12.11
N ARG A 210 19.71 -26.90 12.18
CA ARG A 210 19.32 -27.90 13.18
C ARG A 210 19.90 -27.75 14.59
N CYS A 211 19.11 -27.16 15.49
CA CYS A 211 19.21 -27.48 16.91
C CYS A 211 18.47 -28.81 17.13
N GLY A 212 19.21 -29.91 17.17
CA GLY A 212 18.68 -31.20 17.60
C GLY A 212 18.55 -31.22 19.13
N HIS A 213 17.31 -31.35 19.61
CA HIS A 213 17.07 -32.08 20.85
C HIS A 213 17.73 -33.47 20.71
N ASP A 214 18.50 -33.93 21.70
CA ASP A 214 17.94 -34.80 22.75
C ASP A 214 18.99 -35.41 23.71
N GLN A 215 18.57 -35.50 24.98
CA GLN A 215 18.93 -36.48 26.03
C GLN A 215 20.30 -36.55 26.76
N ARG A 216 20.21 -36.12 28.03
CA ARG A 216 20.41 -36.88 29.30
C ARG A 216 21.81 -37.03 29.95
N ARG A 217 21.73 -37.01 31.30
CA ARG A 217 22.58 -37.57 32.39
C ARG A 217 23.59 -36.55 32.96
N ARG A 218 23.81 -36.40 34.28
CA ARG A 218 23.34 -37.08 35.50
C ARG A 218 23.73 -36.21 36.73
N CYS A 219 23.03 -36.43 37.84
CA CYS A 219 23.20 -35.87 39.18
C CYS A 219 24.62 -35.95 39.78
N ARG A 220 24.94 -34.99 40.68
CA ARG A 220 25.51 -35.13 42.05
C ARG A 220 25.87 -33.72 42.57
N SER A 221 25.14 -33.16 43.53
CA SER A 221 25.27 -33.29 45.01
C SER A 221 26.36 -32.41 45.63
N SER A 222 25.89 -31.45 46.44
CA SER A 222 26.43 -31.00 47.74
C SER A 222 27.58 -29.98 47.81
N ASP A 223 27.42 -29.12 48.82
CA ASP A 223 28.41 -28.33 49.58
C ASP A 223 28.93 -27.03 48.92
N MET A 224 29.19 -25.92 49.61
CA MET A 224 28.99 -25.46 50.99
C MET A 224 29.26 -23.94 50.99
N ALA A 225 28.72 -23.25 51.99
CA ALA A 225 29.03 -21.89 52.48
C ALA A 225 28.51 -20.69 51.66
#